data_AF-A0A9D1FZS6-F1
#
_entry.id   AF-A0A9D1FZS6-F1
#
_cell.length_a   1.000
_cell.length_b   1.000
_cell.length_c   1.000
_cell.angle_alpha   90.00
_cell.angle_beta   90.00
_cell.angle_gamma   90.00
#
_symmetry.space_group_name_H-M   'P 1'
#
loop_
_entity.id
_entity.type
_entity.pdbx_description
1 polymer ?
#
loop_
_entity_poly.entity_id
_entity_poly.type
_entity_poly.pdbx_seq_one_letter_code
_entity_poly.pdbx_strand_id
1 'polypeptide(L)'
;MKKYRFGPGAALLTLLAVVLAMSALGVLTLMNARSDDVLSERAASVAESVARLDVNAEFSLAALDAALAAAPAEGGEAAYRAAVAAALPEGMELDIETGVIRWTEKSEDGRFLVCSVALAPAGEFPRFTWLEHRLVTELDAAAALE
;
A
#
# COMPACT_ATOMS: atom_id res chain seq x y z
N MET A 1 -43.36 53.24 6.79
CA MET A 1 -42.44 52.53 7.70
C MET A 1 -43.24 51.74 8.73
N LYS A 2 -43.35 50.42 8.56
CA LYS A 2 -44.11 49.54 9.47
C LYS A 2 -43.24 49.27 10.71
N LYS A 3 -43.58 49.84 11.87
CA LYS A 3 -42.87 49.61 13.14
C LYS A 3 -43.22 48.20 13.65
N TYR A 4 -42.34 47.24 13.43
CA TYR A 4 -42.42 45.93 14.08
C TYR A 4 -42.19 46.10 15.58
N ARG A 5 -43.25 45.97 16.38
CA ARG A 5 -43.16 45.90 17.83
C ARG A 5 -42.83 44.45 18.19
N PHE A 6 -41.57 44.15 18.42
CA PHE A 6 -41.16 42.86 19.00
C PHE A 6 -41.74 42.77 20.41
N GLY A 7 -42.76 41.92 20.59
CA GLY A 7 -43.25 41.57 21.92
C GLY A 7 -42.19 40.74 22.67
N PRO A 8 -42.22 40.69 24.01
CA PRO A 8 -41.25 39.95 24.81
C PRO A 8 -41.08 38.47 24.40
N GLY A 9 -42.09 37.86 23.79
CA GLY A 9 -42.00 36.50 23.23
C GLY A 9 -41.06 36.36 22.03
N ALA A 10 -40.86 37.40 21.22
CA ALA A 10 -39.98 37.33 20.05
C ALA A 10 -38.49 37.33 20.43
N ALA A 11 -38.12 38.02 21.53
CA ALA A 11 -36.77 37.97 22.08
C ALA A 11 -36.41 36.56 22.62
N LEU A 12 -37.38 35.90 23.27
CA LEU A 12 -37.23 34.52 23.74
C LEU A 12 -37.06 33.54 22.56
N LEU A 13 -37.84 33.71 21.50
CA LEU A 13 -37.75 32.88 20.29
C LEU A 13 -36.40 33.05 19.59
N THR A 14 -35.89 34.27 19.47
CA THR A 14 -34.55 34.50 18.90
C THR A 14 -33.45 33.88 19.76
N LEU A 15 -33.57 33.96 21.09
CA LEU A 15 -32.60 33.36 22.00
C LEU A 15 -32.60 31.83 21.90
N LEU A 16 -33.78 31.20 21.86
CA LEU A 16 -33.91 29.76 21.65
C LEU A 16 -33.34 29.32 20.31
N ALA A 17 -33.62 30.06 19.23
CA ALA A 17 -33.09 29.75 17.90
C ALA A 17 -31.55 29.81 17.87
N VAL A 18 -30.95 30.83 18.50
CA VAL A 18 -29.49 30.95 18.59
C VAL A 18 -28.87 29.82 19.41
N VAL A 19 -29.45 29.48 20.57
CA VAL A 19 -28.97 28.38 21.41
C VAL A 19 -29.07 27.05 20.67
N LEU A 20 -30.18 26.80 19.96
CA LEU A 20 -30.34 25.59 19.16
C LEU A 20 -29.31 25.51 18.03
N ALA A 21 -29.05 26.64 17.35
CA ALA A 21 -28.04 26.72 16.30
C ALA A 21 -26.62 26.48 16.85
N MET A 22 -26.27 27.07 17.99
CA MET A 22 -24.97 26.87 18.65
C MET A 22 -24.79 25.41 19.11
N SER A 23 -25.84 24.80 19.68
CA SER A 23 -25.82 23.37 20.05
C SER A 23 -25.65 22.47 18.83
N ALA A 24 -26.37 22.75 17.73
CA ALA A 24 -26.24 22.00 16.49
C ALA A 24 -24.83 22.12 15.88
N LEU A 25 -24.29 23.34 15.84
CA LEU A 25 -22.91 23.60 15.40
C LEU A 25 -21.90 22.87 16.28
N GLY A 26 -22.08 22.90 17.61
CA GLY A 26 -21.21 22.19 18.56
C GLY A 26 -21.19 20.67 18.30
N VAL A 27 -22.35 20.05 18.10
CA VAL A 27 -22.43 18.62 17.79
C VAL A 27 -21.75 18.30 16.45
N LEU A 28 -21.99 19.10 15.40
CA LEU A 28 -21.32 18.94 14.10
C LEU A 28 -19.80 19.03 14.21
N THR A 29 -19.29 20.01 14.96
CA THR A 29 -17.84 20.15 15.17
C THR A 29 -17.23 18.95 15.89
N LEU A 30 -17.91 18.41 16.91
CA LEU A 30 -17.46 17.23 17.63
C LEU A 30 -17.51 15.97 16.75
N MET A 31 -18.54 15.82 15.93
CA MET A 31 -18.67 14.70 14.99
C MET A 31 -17.56 14.72 13.93
N ASN A 32 -17.25 15.89 13.37
CA ASN A 32 -16.14 16.04 12.43
C ASN A 32 -14.81 15.69 13.08
N ALA A 33 -14.51 16.23 14.27
CA ALA A 33 -13.28 15.91 14.98
C ALA A 33 -13.12 14.40 15.22
N ARG A 34 -14.19 13.71 15.65
CA ARG A 34 -14.16 12.25 15.83
C ARG A 34 -13.97 11.50 14.52
N SER A 35 -14.59 11.96 13.44
CA SER A 35 -14.40 11.38 12.12
C SER A 35 -12.96 11.52 11.66
N ASP A 36 -12.35 12.68 11.88
CA ASP A 36 -10.97 12.98 11.50
C ASP A 36 -9.97 12.14 12.32
N ASP A 37 -10.24 11.93 13.61
CA ASP A 37 -9.45 11.03 14.46
C ASP A 37 -9.49 9.59 13.94
N VAL A 38 -10.68 9.07 13.63
CA VAL A 38 -10.84 7.71 13.08
C VAL A 38 -10.14 7.57 11.73
N LEU A 39 -10.20 8.60 10.87
CA LEU A 39 -9.49 8.60 9.60
C LEU A 39 -7.97 8.63 9.81
N SER A 40 -7.49 9.39 10.80
CA SER A 40 -6.07 9.46 11.14
C SER A 40 -5.53 8.13 11.65
N GLU A 41 -6.27 7.44 12.51
CA GLU A 41 -5.94 6.09 13.00
C GLU A 41 -5.88 5.08 11.84
N ARG A 42 -6.87 5.13 10.94
CA ARG A 42 -6.88 4.28 9.75
C ARG A 42 -5.69 4.58 8.85
N ALA A 43 -5.36 5.84 8.61
CA ALA A 43 -4.22 6.23 7.79
C ALA A 43 -2.89 5.72 8.38
N ALA A 44 -2.72 5.81 9.71
CA ALA A 44 -1.55 5.30 10.40
C ALA A 44 -1.42 3.77 10.26
N SER A 45 -2.52 3.04 10.47
CA SER A 45 -2.55 1.57 10.30
C SER A 45 -2.22 1.15 8.87
N VAL A 46 -2.71 1.88 7.86
CA VAL A 46 -2.36 1.62 6.45
C VAL A 46 -0.88 1.86 6.19
N ALA A 47 -0.33 2.96 6.70
CA ALA A 47 1.09 3.27 6.54
C ALA A 47 1.98 2.21 7.18
N GLU A 48 1.62 1.71 8.37
CA GLU A 48 2.33 0.62 9.03
C GLU A 48 2.27 -0.69 8.24
N SER A 49 1.09 -1.06 7.73
CA SER A 49 0.92 -2.26 6.91
C SER A 49 1.74 -2.22 5.62
N VAL A 50 1.81 -1.05 4.96
CA VAL A 50 2.62 -0.86 3.75
C VAL A 50 4.11 -0.88 4.08
N ALA A 51 4.55 -0.19 5.14
CA ALA A 51 5.95 -0.22 5.56
C ALA A 51 6.42 -1.65 5.88
N ARG A 52 5.56 -2.46 6.50
CA ARG A 52 5.84 -3.88 6.76
C ARG A 52 5.97 -4.69 5.47
N LEU A 53 5.14 -4.42 4.46
CA LEU A 53 5.26 -5.05 3.15
C LEU A 53 6.58 -4.69 2.45
N ASP A 54 6.97 -3.42 2.49
CA ASP A 54 8.24 -2.97 1.91
C ASP A 54 9.43 -3.66 2.58
N VAL A 55 9.45 -3.71 3.92
CA VAL A 55 10.51 -4.42 4.67
C VAL A 55 10.58 -5.90 4.30
N ASN A 56 9.43 -6.58 4.19
CA ASN A 56 9.41 -7.98 3.76
C ASN A 56 9.94 -8.15 2.33
N ALA A 57 9.57 -7.25 1.42
CA ALA A 57 10.07 -7.29 0.05
C ALA A 57 11.58 -7.03 -0.04
N GLU A 58 12.12 -6.17 0.82
CA GLU A 58 13.57 -5.96 0.96
C GLU A 58 14.27 -7.22 1.48
N PHE A 59 13.69 -7.92 2.45
CA PHE A 59 14.22 -9.21 2.92
C PHE A 59 14.21 -10.28 1.82
N SER A 60 13.10 -10.38 1.10
CA SER A 60 12.96 -11.27 -0.06
C SER A 60 13.99 -10.92 -1.15
N LEU A 61 14.19 -9.63 -1.44
CA LEU A 61 15.21 -9.17 -2.38
C LEU A 61 16.63 -9.52 -1.93
N ALA A 62 16.94 -9.35 -0.64
CA ALA A 62 18.25 -9.70 -0.09
C ALA A 62 18.51 -11.21 -0.17
N ALA A 63 17.48 -12.03 0.08
CA ALA A 63 17.57 -13.48 -0.11
C ALA A 63 17.79 -13.85 -1.59
N LEU A 64 17.12 -13.15 -2.51
CA LEU A 64 17.34 -13.30 -3.94
C LEU A 64 18.77 -12.91 -4.34
N ASP A 65 19.26 -11.75 -3.92
CA ASP A 65 20.64 -11.31 -4.23
C ASP A 65 21.69 -12.30 -3.71
N ALA A 66 21.48 -12.85 -2.50
CA ALA A 66 22.34 -13.90 -1.95
C ALA A 66 22.30 -15.19 -2.80
N ALA A 67 21.12 -15.60 -3.29
CA ALA A 67 21.00 -16.74 -4.20
C ALA A 67 21.70 -16.48 -5.54
N LEU A 68 21.56 -15.28 -6.11
CA LEU A 68 22.25 -14.87 -7.33
C LEU A 68 23.77 -14.76 -7.13
N ALA A 69 24.22 -14.43 -5.92
CA ALA A 69 25.62 -14.40 -5.53
C ALA A 69 26.26 -15.78 -5.43
N ALA A 70 25.49 -16.78 -4.98
CA ALA A 70 25.92 -18.16 -4.86
C ALA A 70 25.84 -18.95 -6.19
N ALA A 71 25.04 -18.48 -7.15
CA ALA A 71 24.85 -19.16 -8.42
C ALA A 71 26.14 -19.18 -9.28
N PRO A 72 26.55 -20.36 -9.80
CA PRO A 72 27.73 -20.48 -10.64
C PRO A 72 27.51 -19.78 -11.99
N ALA A 73 28.39 -18.86 -12.36
CA ALA A 73 28.42 -18.23 -13.68
C ALA A 73 29.15 -19.10 -14.74
N GLU A 74 29.87 -20.13 -14.30
CA GLU A 74 30.59 -21.06 -15.16
C GLU A 74 29.65 -22.19 -15.63
N GLY A 75 29.27 -22.19 -16.90
CA GLY A 75 28.31 -23.15 -17.46
C GLY A 75 27.41 -22.58 -18.57
N GLY A 76 27.50 -21.27 -18.82
CA GLY A 76 26.65 -20.57 -19.79
C GLY A 76 25.29 -20.19 -19.22
N GLU A 77 24.56 -19.37 -19.97
CA GLU A 77 23.33 -18.71 -19.50
C GLU A 77 22.23 -19.71 -19.07
N ALA A 78 22.09 -20.84 -19.76
CA ALA A 78 21.10 -21.86 -19.42
C ALA A 78 21.40 -22.57 -18.09
N ALA A 79 22.67 -22.87 -17.81
CA ALA A 79 23.09 -23.47 -16.54
C ALA A 79 22.97 -22.48 -15.39
N TYR A 80 23.29 -21.20 -15.64
CA TYR A 80 23.10 -20.12 -14.68
C TYR A 80 21.63 -19.97 -14.30
N ARG A 81 20.72 -19.86 -15.28
CA ARG A 81 19.26 -19.78 -15.02
C ARG A 81 18.72 -20.99 -14.28
N ALA A 82 19.18 -22.19 -14.61
CA ALA A 82 18.78 -23.41 -13.89
C ALA A 82 19.26 -23.42 -12.43
N ALA A 83 20.49 -22.96 -12.18
CA ALA A 83 21.02 -22.84 -10.83
C ALA A 83 20.29 -21.77 -10.01
N VAL A 84 19.97 -20.62 -10.62
CA VAL A 84 19.14 -19.59 -10.00
C VAL A 84 17.76 -20.14 -9.69
N ALA A 85 17.09 -20.81 -10.64
CA ALA A 85 15.78 -21.42 -10.43
C ALA A 85 15.76 -22.39 -9.24
N ALA A 86 16.82 -23.17 -9.06
CA ALA A 86 16.95 -24.11 -7.95
C ALA A 86 17.29 -23.44 -6.61
N ALA A 87 17.88 -22.24 -6.63
CA ALA A 87 18.28 -21.47 -5.46
C ALA A 87 17.26 -20.38 -5.07
N LEU A 88 16.14 -20.25 -5.81
CA LEU A 88 15.12 -19.27 -5.52
C LEU A 88 14.50 -19.51 -4.14
N PRO A 89 14.29 -18.44 -3.35
CA PRO A 89 13.56 -18.54 -2.10
C PRO A 89 12.08 -18.89 -2.37
N GLU A 90 11.44 -19.44 -1.34
CA GLU A 90 10.04 -19.89 -1.41
C GLU A 90 9.11 -18.72 -1.78
N GLY A 91 8.21 -18.94 -2.75
CA GLY A 91 7.27 -17.91 -3.22
C GLY A 91 7.78 -17.03 -4.36
N MET A 92 9.01 -17.24 -4.85
CA MET A 92 9.51 -16.62 -6.08
C MET A 92 9.44 -17.57 -7.27
N GLU A 93 9.07 -17.02 -8.43
CA GLU A 93 9.01 -17.76 -9.69
C GLU A 93 9.93 -17.10 -10.72
N LEU A 94 10.83 -17.88 -11.32
CA LEU A 94 11.65 -17.45 -12.46
C LEU A 94 11.04 -17.97 -13.75
N ASP A 95 10.76 -17.05 -14.67
CA ASP A 95 10.49 -17.36 -16.05
C ASP A 95 11.83 -17.62 -16.77
N ILE A 96 12.09 -18.88 -17.11
CA ILE A 96 13.38 -19.32 -17.68
C ILE A 96 13.59 -18.75 -19.10
N GLU A 97 12.52 -18.47 -19.84
CA GLU A 97 12.61 -17.94 -21.20
C GLU A 97 13.01 -16.45 -21.19
N THR A 98 12.31 -15.66 -20.39
CA THR A 98 12.47 -14.20 -20.30
C THR A 98 13.56 -13.78 -19.30
N GLY A 99 13.90 -14.62 -18.33
CA GLY A 99 14.82 -14.28 -17.24
C GLY A 99 14.19 -13.38 -16.18
N VAL A 100 12.85 -13.30 -16.12
CA VAL A 100 12.16 -12.44 -15.15
C VAL A 100 11.80 -13.24 -13.91
N ILE A 101 12.18 -12.73 -12.74
CA ILE A 101 11.82 -13.29 -11.44
C ILE A 101 10.67 -12.46 -10.88
N ARG A 102 9.55 -13.11 -10.56
CA ARG A 102 8.36 -12.48 -9.99
C ARG A 102 8.09 -13.05 -8.61
N TRP A 103 7.69 -12.18 -7.70
CA TRP A 103 7.20 -12.57 -6.38
C TRP A 103 6.16 -11.58 -5.89
N THR A 104 5.35 -11.99 -4.91
CA THR A 104 4.30 -11.16 -4.35
C THR A 104 4.28 -11.30 -2.84
N GLU A 105 4.44 -10.18 -2.14
CA GLU A 105 4.27 -10.12 -0.69
C GLU A 105 2.81 -9.82 -0.36
N LYS A 106 2.20 -10.61 0.52
CA LYS A 106 0.80 -10.45 0.92
C LYS A 106 0.71 -9.94 2.36
N SER A 107 -0.14 -8.95 2.58
CA SER A 107 -0.56 -8.52 3.91
C SER A 107 -1.93 -9.10 4.25
N GLU A 108 -2.22 -9.24 5.55
CA GLU A 108 -3.52 -9.71 6.07
C GLU A 108 -4.67 -8.75 5.69
N ASP A 109 -4.35 -7.48 5.41
CA ASP A 109 -5.32 -6.43 5.07
C ASP A 109 -5.79 -6.44 3.60
N GLY A 110 -5.53 -7.51 2.83
CA GLY A 110 -5.87 -7.58 1.41
C GLY A 110 -5.02 -6.68 0.51
N ARG A 111 -3.83 -6.28 0.97
CA ARG A 111 -2.83 -5.56 0.17
C ARG A 111 -1.73 -6.51 -0.26
N PHE A 112 -1.23 -6.29 -1.47
CA PHE A 112 -0.21 -7.12 -2.09
C PHE A 112 0.87 -6.21 -2.68
N LEU A 113 2.13 -6.55 -2.49
CA LEU A 113 3.24 -5.89 -3.17
C LEU A 113 3.74 -6.82 -4.27
N VAL A 114 3.50 -6.42 -5.51
CA VAL A 114 3.93 -7.17 -6.68
C VAL A 114 5.31 -6.69 -7.08
N CYS A 115 6.26 -7.62 -7.08
CA CYS A 115 7.66 -7.37 -7.36
C CYS A 115 8.09 -8.19 -8.58
N SER A 116 8.83 -7.57 -9.49
CA SER A 116 9.54 -8.29 -10.53
C SER A 116 10.88 -7.67 -10.88
N VAL A 117 11.86 -8.54 -11.16
CA VAL A 117 13.20 -8.15 -11.57
C VAL A 117 13.61 -8.93 -12.81
N ALA A 118 14.33 -8.28 -13.71
CA ALA A 118 15.03 -8.92 -14.82
C ALA A 118 16.38 -9.41 -14.32
N LEU A 119 16.65 -10.70 -14.49
CA LEU A 119 17.95 -11.30 -14.24
C LEU A 119 18.96 -10.80 -15.29
N ALA A 120 20.12 -10.34 -14.84
CA ALA A 120 21.21 -9.98 -15.74
C ALA A 120 21.95 -11.25 -16.22
N PRO A 121 22.63 -11.19 -17.37
CA PRO A 121 23.50 -12.26 -17.86
C PRO A 121 24.50 -12.75 -16.81
N ALA A 122 24.89 -14.02 -16.92
CA ALA A 122 25.86 -14.63 -16.02
C ALA A 122 27.17 -13.81 -15.91
N GLY A 123 27.48 -13.33 -14.71
CA GLY A 123 28.70 -12.58 -14.40
C GLY A 123 28.60 -11.07 -14.60
N GLU A 124 27.46 -10.54 -15.03
CA GLU A 124 27.25 -9.09 -15.14
C GLU A 124 26.86 -8.46 -13.79
N PHE A 125 27.26 -7.19 -13.58
CA PHE A 125 26.86 -6.41 -12.43
C PHE A 125 26.27 -5.06 -12.90
N PRO A 126 25.08 -4.66 -12.44
CA PRO A 126 24.25 -5.28 -11.40
C PRO A 126 23.66 -6.64 -11.82
N ARG A 127 23.49 -7.57 -10.86
CA ARG A 127 23.03 -8.96 -11.10
C ARG A 127 21.56 -9.04 -11.55
N PHE A 128 20.79 -8.00 -11.27
CA PHE A 128 19.39 -7.89 -11.66
C PHE A 128 19.01 -6.42 -11.84
N THR A 129 17.89 -6.18 -12.53
CA THR A 129 17.29 -4.85 -12.73
C THR A 129 15.83 -4.88 -12.33
N TRP A 130 15.39 -3.91 -11.54
CA TRP A 130 13.97 -3.78 -11.17
C TRP A 130 13.08 -3.49 -12.38
N LEU A 131 12.03 -4.28 -12.55
CA LEU A 131 11.00 -4.08 -13.58
C LEU A 131 9.70 -3.56 -12.97
N GLU A 132 9.26 -4.15 -11.87
CA GLU A 132 8.00 -3.81 -11.22
C GLU A 132 8.17 -3.82 -9.71
N HIS A 133 7.72 -2.75 -9.06
CA HIS A 133 7.56 -2.65 -7.62
C HIS A 133 6.27 -1.88 -7.37
N ARG A 134 5.15 -2.59 -7.22
CA ARG A 134 3.82 -1.99 -7.20
C ARG A 134 2.98 -2.52 -6.06
N LEU A 135 2.44 -1.61 -5.27
CA LEU A 135 1.41 -1.92 -4.28
C LEU A 135 0.04 -2.04 -4.99
N VAL A 136 -0.59 -3.19 -4.81
CA VAL A 136 -1.90 -3.54 -5.35
C VAL A 136 -2.84 -3.80 -4.17
N THR A 137 -4.10 -3.42 -4.31
CA THR A 137 -5.14 -3.75 -3.33
C THR A 137 -6.08 -4.79 -3.91
N GLU A 138 -6.76 -5.56 -3.07
CA GLU A 138 -7.71 -6.60 -3.50
C GLU A 138 -8.78 -6.07 -4.49
N LEU A 139 -9.16 -4.79 -4.37
CA LEU A 139 -10.09 -4.11 -5.29
C LEU A 139 -9.51 -3.93 -6.71
N ASP A 140 -8.19 -3.74 -6.80
CA ASP A 140 -7.45 -3.54 -8.05
C ASP A 140 -7.06 -4.88 -8.69
N ALA A 141 -6.81 -5.91 -7.87
CA ALA A 141 -6.58 -7.29 -8.32
C ALA A 141 -7.81 -7.90 -9.02
N ALA A 142 -9.02 -7.52 -8.61
CA ALA A 142 -10.27 -7.91 -9.28
C ALA A 142 -10.44 -7.22 -10.65
N ALA A 143 -9.99 -5.97 -10.79
CA ALA A 143 -10.09 -5.20 -12.04
C ALA A 143 -9.07 -5.64 -13.11
N ALA A 144 -8.00 -6.33 -12.73
CA ALA A 144 -7.00 -6.89 -13.66
C ALA A 144 -7.43 -8.22 -14.31
N LEU A 145 -8.57 -8.79 -13.90
CA LEU A 145 -9.15 -10.05 -14.40
C LEU A 145 -10.37 -9.84 -15.34
N GLU A 146 -10.72 -8.59 -15.66
CA GLU A 146 -11.77 -8.23 -16.64
C GLU A 146 -11.21 -7.79 -18.00
#